data_AF-A0A7C2QFA2-F1
#
_entry.id   AF-A0A7C2QFA2-F1
#
_cell.length_a   1.000
_cell.length_b   1.000
_cell.length_c   1.000
_cell.angle_alpha   90.00
_cell.angle_beta   90.00
_cell.angle_gamma   90.00
#
_symmetry.space_group_name_H-M   'P 1'
#
loop_
_entity.id
_entity.type
_entity.pdbx_description
1 polymer ?
#
loop_
_entity_poly.entity_id
_entity_poly.type
_entity_poly.pdbx_seq_one_letter_code
_entity_poly.pdbx_strand_id
1 'polypeptide(L)'
;KASFDKIASKVMAERRGTEFVVSITQYHRATEVSTSEPVVQAALEAVSKTLKVKAEPFGLPAYTDLGWIVAAGTPGVVLGPGELSQAHTYNESVPIDELEAAAKIYYEIALKLLGKQE
;
A
#
# COMPACT_ATOMS: atom_id res chain seq x y z
N LYS A 1 22.00 4.82 12.19
CA LYS A 1 20.84 5.36 12.93
C LYS A 1 21.09 5.10 14.42
N ALA A 2 21.02 6.10 15.30
CA ALA A 2 21.13 5.83 16.75
C ALA A 2 19.87 5.05 17.19
N SER A 3 20.02 4.02 18.03
CA SER A 3 18.84 3.35 18.60
C SER A 3 18.08 4.31 19.52
N PHE A 4 16.77 4.12 19.66
CA PHE A 4 15.95 4.89 20.58
C PHE A 4 16.52 4.86 22.01
N ASP A 5 17.08 3.72 22.42
CA ASP A 5 17.73 3.56 23.73
C ASP A 5 18.92 4.50 23.91
N LYS A 6 19.70 4.74 22.86
CA LYS A 6 20.86 5.64 22.91
C LYS A 6 20.43 7.10 23.09
N ILE A 7 19.33 7.50 22.44
CA ILE A 7 18.74 8.83 22.61
C ILE A 7 18.16 8.97 24.02
N ALA A 8 17.40 7.97 24.47
CA ALA A 8 16.81 7.93 25.81
C ALA A 8 17.86 8.05 26.91
N SER A 9 18.93 7.24 26.81
CA SER A 9 20.04 7.23 27.76
C SER A 9 20.72 8.61 27.86
N LYS A 10 20.90 9.30 26.73
CA LYS A 10 21.47 10.64 26.69
C LYS A 10 20.56 11.65 27.41
N VAL A 11 19.26 11.64 27.13
CA VAL A 11 18.29 12.57 27.75
C VAL A 11 18.21 12.35 29.26
N MET A 12 18.21 11.08 29.72
CA MET A 12 18.18 10.76 31.15
C MET A 12 19.46 11.19 31.89
N ALA A 13 20.62 11.16 31.22
CA ALA A 13 21.88 11.63 31.83
C ALA A 13 21.91 13.16 32.01
N GLU A 14 21.25 13.92 31.13
CA GLU A 14 21.27 15.39 31.13
C GLU A 14 20.12 16.01 31.95
N ARG A 15 19.02 15.28 32.20
CA ARG A 15 17.83 15.78 32.90
C ARG A 15 17.45 14.93 34.12
N ARG A 16 17.53 15.53 35.31
CA ARG A 16 17.08 14.90 36.56
C ARG A 16 15.55 14.75 36.58
N GLY A 17 15.07 13.65 37.15
CA GLY A 17 13.63 13.38 37.35
C GLY A 17 12.86 12.99 36.09
N THR A 18 13.55 12.54 35.04
CA THR A 18 12.92 12.07 33.79
C THR A 18 12.86 10.54 33.77
N GLU A 19 11.68 9.98 33.48
CA GLU A 19 11.47 8.55 33.20
C GLU A 19 11.16 8.36 31.71
N PHE A 20 11.62 7.25 31.12
CA PHE A 20 11.38 6.95 29.71
C PHE A 20 10.86 5.52 29.56
N VAL A 21 9.71 5.38 28.89
CA VAL A 21 9.09 4.08 28.58
C VAL A 21 8.99 3.94 27.07
N VAL A 22 9.55 2.85 26.54
CA VAL A 22 9.38 2.45 25.15
C VAL A 22 8.54 1.19 25.11
N SER A 23 7.49 1.20 24.31
CA SER A 23 6.72 0.01 23.99
C SER A 23 6.39 0.01 22.50
N ILE A 24 6.31 -1.20 21.93
CA ILE A 24 5.76 -1.39 20.60
C ILE A 24 4.25 -1.44 20.76
N THR A 25 3.56 -0.41 20.27
CA THR A 25 2.09 -0.34 20.31
C THR A 25 1.46 -1.08 19.13
N GLN A 26 2.15 -1.13 18.00
CA GLN A 26 1.71 -1.80 16.78
C GLN A 26 2.90 -2.40 16.03
N TYR A 27 2.70 -3.61 15.52
CA TYR A 27 3.65 -4.30 14.66
C TYR A 27 2.87 -4.98 13.54
N HIS A 28 3.21 -4.64 12.30
CA HIS A 28 2.64 -5.26 11.12
C HIS A 28 3.76 -5.85 10.27
N ARG A 29 3.55 -7.07 9.78
CA ARG A 29 4.48 -7.72 8.86
C ARG A 29 4.31 -7.14 7.47
N ALA A 30 5.39 -7.17 6.68
CA ALA A 30 5.28 -6.96 5.24
C ALA A 30 4.37 -8.03 4.63
N THR A 31 3.68 -7.66 3.57
CA THR A 31 2.74 -8.52 2.86
C THR A 31 3.19 -8.69 1.43
N GLU A 32 3.13 -9.93 0.95
CA GLU A 32 3.44 -10.32 -0.42
C GLU A 32 2.28 -11.16 -0.95
N VAL A 33 1.96 -10.97 -2.23
CA VAL A 33 0.94 -11.73 -2.95
C VAL A 33 1.60 -12.27 -4.21
N SER A 34 1.43 -13.57 -4.50
CA SER A 34 2.02 -14.19 -5.68
C SER A 34 1.52 -13.52 -6.95
N THR A 35 2.43 -13.25 -7.89
CA THR A 35 2.05 -12.67 -9.18
C THR A 35 1.16 -13.61 -10.00
N SER A 36 1.12 -14.90 -9.69
CA SER A 36 0.24 -15.87 -10.33
C SER A 36 -1.22 -15.81 -9.86
N GLU A 37 -1.54 -15.03 -8.82
CA GLU A 37 -2.91 -14.93 -8.31
C GLU A 37 -3.85 -14.31 -9.35
N PRO A 38 -5.10 -14.82 -9.50
CA PRO A 38 -6.04 -14.31 -10.50
C PRO A 38 -6.30 -12.81 -10.39
N VAL A 39 -6.39 -12.28 -9.16
CA VAL A 39 -6.60 -10.83 -8.92
C VAL A 39 -5.40 -9.99 -9.38
N VAL A 40 -4.17 -10.52 -9.27
CA VAL A 40 -2.96 -9.84 -9.73
C VAL A 40 -2.91 -9.80 -11.26
N GLN A 41 -3.17 -10.94 -11.90
CA GLN A 41 -3.22 -11.01 -13.36
C GLN A 41 -4.32 -10.12 -13.94
N ALA A 42 -5.52 -10.14 -13.36
CA ALA A 42 -6.62 -9.27 -13.77
C ALA A 42 -6.27 -7.78 -13.64
N ALA A 43 -5.60 -7.38 -12.55
CA ALA A 43 -5.16 -6.00 -12.36
C ALA A 43 -4.11 -5.58 -13.39
N LEU A 44 -3.08 -6.41 -13.64
CA LEU A 44 -2.05 -6.11 -14.63
C LEU A 44 -2.62 -5.99 -16.05
N GLU A 45 -3.53 -6.89 -16.44
CA GLU A 45 -4.25 -6.81 -17.72
C GLU A 45 -5.09 -5.53 -17.83
N ALA A 46 -5.89 -5.21 -16.80
CA ALA A 46 -6.78 -4.05 -16.80
C ALA A 46 -6.02 -2.72 -16.87
N VAL A 47 -4.92 -2.59 -16.09
CA VAL A 47 -4.03 -1.42 -16.13
C VAL A 47 -3.40 -1.30 -17.51
N SER A 48 -2.85 -2.41 -18.04
CA SER A 48 -2.17 -2.40 -19.35
C SER A 48 -3.11 -1.99 -20.48
N LYS A 49 -4.35 -2.52 -20.48
CA LYS A 49 -5.39 -2.19 -21.46
C LYS A 49 -5.82 -0.72 -21.36
N THR A 50 -6.09 -0.24 -20.14
CA THR A 50 -6.66 1.10 -19.93
C THR A 50 -5.65 2.20 -20.21
N LEU A 51 -4.41 2.03 -19.73
CA LEU A 51 -3.35 3.03 -19.86
C LEU A 51 -2.49 2.85 -21.12
N LYS A 52 -2.66 1.75 -21.85
CA LYS A 52 -1.87 1.39 -23.04
C LYS A 52 -0.36 1.29 -22.76
N VAL A 53 -0.02 0.77 -21.58
CA VAL A 53 1.35 0.51 -21.13
C VAL A 53 1.51 -0.96 -20.78
N LYS A 54 2.75 -1.44 -20.63
CA LYS A 54 3.00 -2.74 -20.02
C LYS A 54 3.06 -2.56 -18.50
N ALA A 55 2.00 -2.96 -17.79
CA ALA A 55 2.00 -2.93 -16.32
C ALA A 55 2.91 -4.04 -15.76
N GLU A 56 3.67 -3.71 -14.71
CA GLU A 56 4.49 -4.67 -13.97
C GLU A 56 4.22 -4.51 -12.46
N PRO A 57 4.22 -5.61 -11.69
CA PRO A 57 4.03 -5.53 -10.25
C PRO A 57 5.25 -4.90 -9.58
N PHE A 58 5.01 -4.11 -8.53
CA PHE A 58 6.06 -3.53 -7.69
C PHE A 58 5.61 -3.46 -6.23
N GLY A 59 6.57 -3.31 -5.32
CA GLY A 59 6.31 -3.17 -3.89
C GLY A 59 5.87 -1.75 -3.53
N LEU A 60 4.81 -1.63 -2.74
CA LEU A 60 4.35 -0.35 -2.19
C LEU A 60 5.12 -0.04 -0.89
N PRO A 61 5.91 1.05 -0.79
CA PRO A 61 6.61 1.43 0.44
C PRO A 61 5.70 2.16 1.43
N ALA A 62 4.48 1.66 1.61
CA ALA A 62 3.46 2.17 2.53
C ALA A 62 2.67 1.02 3.15
N TYR A 63 1.95 1.31 4.22
CA TYR A 63 1.09 0.34 4.89
C TYR A 63 -0.36 0.48 4.41
N THR A 64 -1.04 -0.64 4.19
CA THR A 64 -2.46 -0.71 3.81
C THR A 64 -3.15 -1.88 4.49
N ASP A 65 -4.48 -1.91 4.43
CA ASP A 65 -5.28 -3.02 4.95
C ASP A 65 -5.06 -4.35 4.20
N LEU A 66 -4.39 -4.34 3.06
CA LEU A 66 -4.09 -5.55 2.28
C LEU A 66 -3.41 -6.62 3.15
N GLY A 67 -2.56 -6.22 4.09
CA GLY A 67 -1.89 -7.17 4.98
C GLY A 67 -2.84 -7.98 5.85
N TRP A 68 -3.94 -7.36 6.31
CA TRP A 68 -4.97 -8.06 7.06
C TRP A 68 -5.82 -8.96 6.16
N ILE A 69 -6.15 -8.49 4.96
CA ILE A 69 -6.94 -9.25 3.96
C ILE A 69 -6.20 -10.52 3.53
N VAL A 70 -4.90 -10.41 3.26
CA VAL A 70 -4.04 -11.56 2.92
C VAL A 70 -3.87 -12.50 4.12
N ALA A 71 -3.69 -11.97 5.33
CA ALA A 71 -3.63 -12.79 6.53
C ALA A 71 -4.93 -13.56 6.80
N ALA A 72 -6.08 -13.04 6.34
CA ALA A 72 -7.37 -13.73 6.37
C ALA A 72 -7.56 -14.76 5.23
N GLY A 73 -6.54 -14.97 4.38
CA GLY A 73 -6.55 -15.97 3.31
C GLY A 73 -7.09 -15.47 1.97
N THR A 74 -7.29 -14.16 1.79
CA THR A 74 -7.76 -13.58 0.53
C THR A 74 -6.62 -12.83 -0.18
N PRO A 75 -6.19 -13.23 -1.39
CA PRO A 75 -5.19 -12.48 -2.14
C PRO A 75 -5.77 -11.14 -2.61
N GLY A 76 -4.91 -10.14 -2.79
CA GLY A 76 -5.34 -8.82 -3.26
C GLY A 76 -4.20 -8.00 -3.84
N VAL A 77 -4.53 -6.83 -4.37
CA VAL A 77 -3.58 -5.86 -4.95
C VAL A 77 -3.92 -4.48 -4.41
N VAL A 78 -2.90 -3.67 -4.14
CA VAL A 78 -3.07 -2.22 -3.97
C VAL A 78 -2.74 -1.54 -5.29
N LEU A 79 -3.70 -0.79 -5.82
CA LEU A 79 -3.52 0.09 -6.97
C LEU A 79 -4.50 1.26 -6.83
N GLY A 80 -4.14 2.40 -7.41
CA GLY A 80 -4.97 3.59 -7.38
C GLY A 80 -4.30 4.77 -8.10
N PRO A 81 -5.04 5.84 -8.34
CA PRO A 81 -4.52 7.05 -8.98
C PRO A 81 -3.73 7.92 -8.00
N GLY A 82 -2.96 8.86 -8.53
CA GLY A 82 -2.18 9.81 -7.76
C GLY A 82 -0.78 9.33 -7.39
N GLU A 83 -0.08 10.16 -6.62
CA GLU A 83 1.34 9.99 -6.32
C GLU A 83 1.57 9.81 -4.82
N LEU A 84 2.19 8.69 -4.43
CA LEU A 84 2.47 8.39 -3.03
C LEU A 84 3.29 9.48 -2.34
N SER A 85 4.14 10.19 -3.09
CA SER A 85 4.98 11.28 -2.58
C SER A 85 4.18 12.50 -2.10
N GLN A 86 2.92 12.67 -2.53
CA GLN A 86 2.03 13.74 -2.08
C GLN A 86 1.15 13.36 -0.89
N ALA A 87 1.10 12.07 -0.53
CA ALA A 87 0.29 11.62 0.59
C ALA A 87 0.70 12.32 1.90
N HIS A 88 -0.29 12.74 2.69
CA HIS A 88 -0.12 13.48 3.95
C HIS A 88 0.55 14.85 3.79
N THR A 89 0.44 15.46 2.61
CA THR A 89 0.92 16.84 2.38
C THR A 89 -0.25 17.83 2.31
N TYR A 90 0.03 19.12 2.50
CA TYR A 90 -1.01 20.15 2.53
C TYR A 90 -1.74 20.37 1.19
N ASN A 91 -1.12 19.95 0.09
CA ASN A 91 -1.65 20.05 -1.28
C ASN A 91 -1.84 18.67 -1.92
N GLU A 92 -2.13 17.65 -1.11
CA GLU A 92 -2.47 16.32 -1.61
C GLU A 92 -3.63 16.39 -2.60
N SER A 93 -3.43 15.83 -3.79
CA SER A 93 -4.41 15.84 -4.87
C SER A 93 -4.22 14.66 -5.82
N VAL A 94 -5.22 14.41 -6.65
CA VAL A 94 -5.19 13.41 -7.71
C VAL A 94 -5.66 14.02 -9.03
N PRO A 95 -4.98 13.78 -10.16
CA PRO A 95 -5.47 14.19 -11.48
C PRO A 95 -6.82 13.55 -11.82
N ILE A 96 -7.74 14.32 -12.41
CA ILE A 96 -9.10 13.85 -12.72
C ILE A 96 -9.06 12.70 -13.75
N ASP A 97 -8.19 12.81 -14.74
CA ASP A 97 -7.97 11.79 -15.77
C ASP A 97 -7.43 10.48 -15.18
N GLU A 98 -6.53 10.55 -14.20
CA GLU A 98 -6.07 9.36 -13.46
C GLU A 98 -7.21 8.74 -12.64
N LEU A 99 -8.04 9.56 -11.99
CA LEU A 99 -9.20 9.08 -11.23
C LEU A 99 -10.22 8.37 -12.14
N GLU A 100 -10.51 8.92 -13.31
CA GLU A 100 -11.37 8.29 -14.32
C GLU A 100 -10.76 7.00 -14.87
N ALA A 101 -9.44 6.96 -15.09
CA ALA A 101 -8.74 5.76 -15.52
C ALA A 101 -8.80 4.67 -14.44
N ALA A 102 -8.60 5.01 -13.18
CA ALA A 102 -8.71 4.08 -12.06
C ALA A 102 -10.11 3.47 -11.96
N ALA A 103 -11.17 4.28 -12.12
CA ALA A 103 -12.55 3.78 -12.15
C ALA A 103 -12.77 2.75 -13.28
N LYS A 104 -12.24 3.01 -14.48
CA LYS A 104 -12.28 2.06 -15.61
C LYS A 104 -11.50 0.79 -15.31
N ILE A 105 -10.32 0.90 -14.69
CA ILE A 105 -9.49 -0.24 -14.29
C ILE A 105 -10.24 -1.12 -13.27
N TYR A 106 -10.83 -0.53 -12.23
CA TYR A 106 -11.61 -1.29 -11.24
C TYR A 106 -12.80 -2.00 -11.88
N TYR A 107 -13.49 -1.34 -12.82
CA TYR A 107 -14.58 -1.96 -13.58
C TYR A 107 -14.11 -3.16 -14.40
N GLU A 108 -13.00 -3.03 -15.13
CA GLU A 108 -12.43 -4.12 -15.94
C GLU A 108 -11.97 -5.30 -15.07
N ILE A 109 -11.36 -5.04 -13.90
CA ILE A 109 -11.01 -6.09 -12.94
C ILE A 109 -12.25 -6.83 -12.46
N ALA A 110 -13.30 -6.09 -12.07
CA ALA A 110 -14.55 -6.70 -11.61
C ALA A 110 -15.22 -7.54 -12.71
N LEU A 111 -15.27 -7.04 -13.95
CA LEU A 111 -15.78 -7.80 -15.09
C LEU A 111 -14.96 -9.07 -15.34
N LYS A 112 -13.63 -9.00 -15.28
CA LYS A 112 -12.75 -10.15 -15.52
C LYS A 112 -12.93 -11.24 -14.46
N LEU A 113 -13.13 -10.85 -13.20
CA LEU A 113 -13.23 -11.79 -12.08
C LEU A 113 -14.65 -12.30 -11.81
N LEU A 114 -15.67 -11.48 -12.08
CA LEU A 114 -17.06 -11.74 -11.69
C LEU A 114 -18.02 -11.82 -12.89
N GLY A 115 -17.59 -11.39 -14.08
CA GLY A 115 -18.38 -11.51 -15.30
C GLY A 115 -18.67 -12.98 -15.61
N LYS A 116 -19.89 -13.26 -16.06
CA LYS A 116 -20.23 -14.60 -16.56
C LYS A 116 -19.32 -14.92 -17.75
N GLN A 117 -18.71 -16.10 -17.73
CA GLN A 117 -18.16 -16.68 -18.95
C GLN A 117 -19.35 -17.13 -19.80
N GLU A 118 -19.53 -16.52 -20.96
CA GLU A 118 -20.38 -17.06 -22.03
C GLU A 118 -19.69 -18.21 -22.74
#